data_AF-A0A7Y0N2V3-F1
#
_entry.id   AF-A0A7Y0N2V3-F1
#
_cell.length_a   1.000
_cell.length_b   1.000
_cell.length_c   1.000
_cell.angle_alpha   90.00
_cell.angle_beta   90.00
_cell.angle_gamma   90.00
#
_symmetry.space_group_name_H-M   'P 1'
#
loop_
_entity.id
_entity.type
_entity.pdbx_description
1 polymer ?
#
loop_
_entity_poly.entity_id
_entity_poly.type
_entity_poly.pdbx_seq_one_letter_code
_entity_poly.pdbx_strand_id
1 'polypeptide(L)'
;MTITALDAAGAQVAFETYYSIGGGFIATAAELEHGGQQASAEVPFPFSSADEMLEKAEKNGLSLGGMILQNELAFREQEEIDQRAEQIWKVMSLCMQRGFDTEGILEGGLNVTRRAPNLLKKLEANAAVENDPMEIMDWI
;
A
#
# COMPACT_ATOMS: atom_id res chain seq x y z
N MET A 1 15.69 -9.30 -12.20
CA MET A 1 15.07 -9.73 -13.48
C MET A 1 15.80 -9.01 -14.59
N THR A 2 16.24 -9.71 -15.63
CA THR A 2 16.92 -9.10 -16.78
C THR A 2 16.05 -9.24 -18.01
N ILE A 3 15.81 -8.13 -18.70
CA ILE A 3 15.08 -8.10 -19.97
C ILE A 3 16.10 -7.82 -21.07
N THR A 4 16.10 -8.64 -22.12
CA THR A 4 17.02 -8.53 -23.25
C THR A 4 16.23 -8.37 -24.55
N ALA A 5 16.59 -7.38 -25.36
CA ALA A 5 16.07 -7.18 -26.71
C ALA A 5 17.06 -7.74 -27.74
N LEU A 6 16.55 -8.53 -28.69
CA LEU A 6 17.31 -9.15 -29.77
C LEU A 6 16.86 -8.60 -31.14
N ASP A 7 17.77 -8.53 -32.10
CA ASP A 7 17.44 -8.22 -33.49
C ASP A 7 16.94 -9.47 -34.26
N ALA A 8 16.64 -9.30 -35.55
CA ALA A 8 16.16 -10.37 -36.41
C ALA A 8 17.20 -11.50 -36.63
N ALA A 9 18.48 -11.24 -36.41
CA ALA A 9 19.55 -12.24 -36.48
C ALA A 9 19.81 -12.91 -35.12
N GLY A 10 19.09 -12.52 -34.07
CA GLY A 10 19.27 -13.02 -32.70
C GLY A 10 20.43 -12.36 -31.94
N ALA A 11 21.02 -11.28 -32.48
CA ALA A 11 22.04 -10.51 -31.78
C ALA A 11 21.41 -9.57 -30.76
N GLN A 12 22.06 -9.41 -29.61
CA GLN A 12 21.58 -8.52 -28.56
C GLN A 12 21.71 -7.06 -28.96
N VAL A 13 20.60 -6.33 -28.89
CA VAL A 13 20.51 -4.89 -29.19
C VAL A 13 20.50 -4.06 -27.91
N ALA A 14 19.84 -4.55 -26.86
CA ALA A 14 19.78 -3.90 -25.56
C ALA A 14 19.52 -4.93 -24.46
N PHE A 15 19.89 -4.59 -23.22
CA PHE A 15 19.45 -5.31 -22.04
C PHE A 15 19.35 -4.34 -20.86
N GLU A 16 18.50 -4.68 -19.90
CA GLU A 16 18.41 -3.95 -18.64
C GLU A 16 18.10 -4.93 -17.49
N THR A 17 18.69 -4.69 -16.33
CA THR A 17 18.46 -5.51 -15.13
C THR A 17 17.73 -4.70 -14.08
N TYR A 18 16.54 -5.19 -13.70
CA TYR A 18 15.67 -4.60 -12.70
C TYR A 18 15.65 -5.42 -11.41
N TYR A 19 15.62 -4.72 -10.29
CA TYR A 19 15.52 -5.27 -8.93
C TYR A 19 14.22 -4.76 -8.30
N SER A 20 13.47 -5.67 -7.65
CA SER A 20 12.33 -5.29 -6.81
C SER A 20 12.85 -4.95 -5.42
N ILE A 21 12.82 -3.68 -5.05
CA ILE A 21 13.43 -3.15 -3.82
C ILE A 21 12.44 -3.01 -2.66
N GLY A 22 11.20 -3.48 -2.83
CA GLY A 22 10.15 -3.47 -1.80
C GLY A 22 9.05 -2.44 -2.07
N GLY A 23 7.85 -2.67 -1.55
CA GLY A 23 6.70 -1.76 -1.72
C GLY A 23 6.18 -1.60 -3.15
N GLY A 24 6.64 -2.44 -4.09
CA GLY A 24 6.32 -2.30 -5.53
C GLY A 24 7.27 -1.39 -6.31
N PHE A 25 8.29 -0.82 -5.66
CA PHE A 25 9.31 -0.04 -6.34
C PHE A 25 10.35 -0.93 -7.02
N ILE A 26 10.86 -0.46 -8.16
CA ILE A 26 11.92 -1.11 -8.91
C ILE A 26 13.12 -0.17 -9.05
N ALA A 27 14.32 -0.75 -9.11
CA ALA A 27 15.54 -0.04 -9.45
C ALA A 27 16.34 -0.83 -10.50
N THR A 28 16.97 -0.12 -11.41
CA THR A 28 17.95 -0.70 -12.35
C THR A 28 19.26 -1.02 -11.64
N ALA A 29 20.11 -1.85 -12.28
CA ALA A 29 21.46 -2.11 -11.77
C ALA A 29 22.27 -0.82 -11.60
N ALA A 30 22.21 0.08 -12.59
CA ALA A 30 22.91 1.36 -12.54
C ALA A 30 22.42 2.27 -11.41
N GLU A 31 21.10 2.35 -11.17
CA GLU A 31 20.54 3.16 -10.07
C GLU A 31 20.95 2.63 -8.68
N LEU A 32 21.14 1.31 -8.52
CA LEU A 32 21.65 0.73 -7.29
C LEU A 32 23.15 1.00 -7.08
N GLU A 33 23.93 1.00 -8.16
CA GLU A 33 25.39 1.22 -8.10
C GLU A 33 25.78 2.69 -7.94
N HIS A 34 25.04 3.61 -8.57
CA HIS A 34 25.42 5.03 -8.65
C HIS A 34 24.53 5.93 -7.78
N GLY A 35 23.53 5.35 -7.12
CA GLY A 35 22.51 6.09 -6.39
C GLY A 35 21.48 6.69 -7.35
N GLY A 36 20.22 6.32 -7.18
CA GLY A 36 19.12 6.94 -7.92
C GLY A 36 19.06 8.45 -7.65
N GLN A 37 18.63 9.23 -8.63
CA GLN A 37 18.29 10.64 -8.41
C GLN A 37 17.05 10.73 -7.54
N GLN A 38 17.21 10.66 -6.21
CA GLN A 38 16.15 11.08 -5.30
C GLN A 38 16.12 12.60 -5.30
N ALA A 39 15.22 13.18 -6.10
CA ALA A 39 14.89 14.59 -5.96
C ALA A 39 14.35 14.79 -4.53
N SER A 40 15.06 15.59 -3.73
CA SER A 40 14.51 16.08 -2.47
C SER A 40 13.30 16.93 -2.82
N ALA A 41 12.11 16.42 -2.54
CA ALA A 41 10.91 17.20 -2.76
C ALA A 41 10.86 18.35 -1.75
N GLU A 42 10.74 19.58 -2.24
CA GLU A 42 10.52 20.74 -1.39
C GLU A 42 9.07 20.73 -0.92
N VAL A 43 8.87 20.40 0.36
CA VAL A 43 7.56 20.43 1.03
C VAL A 43 7.58 21.47 2.16
N PRO A 44 6.42 22.01 2.58
CA PRO A 44 6.35 23.02 3.63
C PRO A 44 6.89 22.55 4.99
N PHE A 45 6.63 21.29 5.36
CA PHE A 45 6.98 20.73 6.66
C PHE A 45 7.79 19.43 6.53
N PRO A 46 9.06 19.48 6.07
CA PRO A 46 9.88 18.29 5.95
C PRO A 46 10.30 17.80 7.34
N PHE A 47 10.34 16.48 7.55
CA PHE A 47 10.79 15.85 8.80
C PHE A 47 11.47 14.51 8.50
N SER A 48 12.39 14.10 9.38
CA SER A 48 13.18 12.86 9.27
C SER A 48 13.01 11.93 10.47
N SER A 49 12.31 12.38 11.51
CA SER A 49 12.01 11.60 12.71
C SER A 49 10.60 11.88 13.23
N ALA A 50 10.10 10.98 14.08
CA ALA A 50 8.82 11.18 14.75
C ALA A 50 8.84 12.40 15.68
N ASP A 51 9.95 12.66 16.36
CA ASP A 51 10.11 13.83 17.24
C ASP A 51 10.02 15.14 16.46
N GLU A 52 10.71 15.23 15.30
CA GLU A 52 10.62 16.40 14.41
C GLU A 52 9.20 16.60 13.87
N MET A 53 8.49 15.51 13.57
CA MET A 53 7.10 15.56 13.11
C MET A 53 6.18 16.15 14.19
N LEU A 54 6.33 15.69 15.45
CA LEU A 54 5.54 16.19 16.59
C LEU A 54 5.85 17.66 16.88
N GLU A 55 7.12 18.04 16.95
CA GLU A 55 7.54 19.42 17.22
C GLU A 55 6.98 20.39 16.16
N LYS A 56 7.07 20.01 14.87
CA LYS A 56 6.55 20.84 13.77
C LYS A 56 5.04 20.96 13.83
N ALA A 57 4.32 19.88 14.09
CA ALA A 57 2.87 19.92 14.20
C ALA A 57 2.42 20.82 15.35
N GLU A 58 3.04 20.68 16.53
CA GLU A 58 2.75 21.49 17.71
C GLU A 58 3.07 22.98 17.46
N LYS A 59 4.26 23.28 16.95
CA LYS A 59 4.72 24.66 16.67
C LYS A 59 3.81 25.40 15.68
N ASN A 60 3.20 24.67 14.74
CA ASN A 60 2.32 25.26 13.71
C ASN A 60 0.83 25.15 14.08
N GLY A 61 0.47 24.56 15.23
CA GLY A 61 -0.91 24.39 15.65
C GLY A 61 -1.73 23.48 14.72
N LEU A 62 -1.08 22.49 14.10
CA LEU A 62 -1.70 21.56 13.15
C LEU A 62 -1.87 20.18 13.78
N SER A 63 -2.94 19.47 13.41
CA SER A 63 -2.98 18.01 13.60
C SER A 63 -1.97 17.34 12.68
N LEU A 64 -1.55 16.11 13.00
CA LEU A 64 -0.64 15.34 12.14
C LEU A 64 -1.21 15.17 10.73
N GLY A 65 -2.49 14.82 10.61
CA GLY A 65 -3.17 14.72 9.31
C GLY A 65 -3.21 16.05 8.56
N GLY A 66 -3.46 17.16 9.26
CA GLY A 66 -3.45 18.50 8.66
C GLY A 66 -2.06 18.89 8.14
N MET A 67 -1.00 18.59 8.90
CA MET A 67 0.37 18.86 8.48
C MET A 67 0.78 18.00 7.27
N ILE A 68 0.42 16.71 7.26
CA ILE A 68 0.68 15.83 6.12
C ILE A 68 -0.08 16.30 4.88
N LEU A 69 -1.33 16.75 5.03
CA LEU A 69 -2.10 17.30 3.92
C LEU A 69 -1.40 18.53 3.30
N GLN A 70 -0.85 19.42 4.12
CA GLN A 70 -0.07 20.57 3.61
C GLN A 70 1.17 20.13 2.82
N ASN A 71 1.81 19.02 3.20
CA ASN A 71 2.94 18.47 2.44
C ASN A 71 2.48 17.82 1.13
N GLU A 72 1.38 17.07 1.13
CA GLU A 72 0.83 16.44 -0.09
C GLU A 72 0.39 17.50 -1.13
N LEU A 73 -0.13 18.64 -0.65
CA LEU A 73 -0.51 19.77 -1.51
C LEU A 73 0.66 20.40 -2.28
N ALA A 74 1.91 20.12 -1.90
CA ALA A 74 3.08 20.54 -2.69
C ALA A 74 3.22 19.73 -4.00
N PHE A 75 2.55 18.58 -4.11
CA PHE A 75 2.64 17.68 -5.27
C PHE A 75 1.37 17.61 -6.10
N ARG A 76 0.20 17.82 -5.47
CA ARG A 76 -1.12 17.55 -6.04
C ARG A 76 -2.15 18.52 -5.49
N GLU A 77 -3.19 18.75 -6.27
CA GLU A 77 -4.35 19.54 -5.80
C GLU A 77 -5.20 18.74 -4.80
N GLN A 78 -5.93 19.45 -3.93
CA GLN A 78 -6.80 18.85 -2.91
C GLN A 78 -7.77 17.81 -3.49
N GLU A 79 -8.41 18.12 -4.62
CA GLU A 79 -9.37 17.23 -5.26
C GLU A 79 -8.73 15.92 -5.71
N GLU A 80 -7.49 15.96 -6.21
CA GLU A 80 -6.76 14.76 -6.63
C GLU A 80 -6.41 13.86 -5.43
N ILE A 81 -6.05 14.47 -4.29
CA ILE A 81 -5.75 13.76 -3.04
C ILE A 81 -7.01 13.03 -2.55
N ASP A 82 -8.15 13.73 -2.50
CA ASP A 82 -9.41 13.17 -2.03
C ASP A 82 -9.89 12.02 -2.93
N GLN A 83 -9.85 12.22 -4.26
CA GLN A 83 -10.21 11.17 -5.23
C GLN A 83 -9.32 9.92 -5.10
N ARG A 84 -8.02 10.10 -4.87
CA ARG A 84 -7.10 8.96 -4.68
C ARG A 84 -7.36 8.22 -3.38
N ALA A 85 -7.59 8.94 -2.28
CA ALA A 85 -7.93 8.33 -1.00
C ALA A 85 -9.23 7.52 -1.09
N GLU A 86 -10.26 8.07 -1.74
CA GLU A 86 -11.51 7.37 -2.01
C GLU A 86 -11.29 6.13 -2.89
N GLN A 87 -10.48 6.24 -3.94
CA GLN A 87 -10.17 5.11 -4.81
C GLN A 87 -9.43 3.99 -4.07
N ILE A 88 -8.46 4.32 -3.20
CA ILE A 88 -7.77 3.33 -2.35
C ILE A 88 -8.79 2.63 -1.44
N TRP A 89 -9.62 3.39 -0.74
CA TRP A 89 -10.67 2.84 0.14
C TRP A 89 -11.63 1.92 -0.62
N LYS A 90 -12.08 2.34 -1.81
CA LYS A 90 -12.95 1.56 -2.66
C LYS A 90 -12.31 0.22 -3.06
N VAL A 91 -11.05 0.24 -3.47
CA VAL A 91 -10.31 -0.99 -3.82
C VAL A 91 -10.13 -1.89 -2.60
N MET A 92 -9.78 -1.34 -1.44
CA MET A 92 -9.69 -2.10 -0.19
C MET A 92 -11.01 -2.79 0.15
N SER A 93 -12.12 -2.05 0.09
CA SER A 93 -13.46 -2.56 0.36
C SER A 93 -13.86 -3.68 -0.61
N LEU A 94 -13.58 -3.51 -1.90
CA LEU A 94 -13.83 -4.55 -2.91
C LEU A 94 -12.95 -5.79 -2.71
N CYS A 95 -11.70 -5.62 -2.29
CA CYS A 95 -10.80 -6.72 -1.93
C CYS A 95 -11.31 -7.49 -0.71
N MET A 96 -11.82 -6.80 0.32
CA MET A 96 -12.46 -7.42 1.48
C MET A 96 -13.69 -8.24 1.05
N GLN A 97 -14.60 -7.64 0.29
CA GLN A 97 -15.79 -8.33 -0.23
C GLN A 97 -15.42 -9.59 -1.01
N ARG A 98 -14.45 -9.49 -1.93
CA ARG A 98 -13.92 -10.64 -2.66
C ARG A 98 -13.37 -11.70 -1.71
N GLY A 99 -12.68 -11.30 -0.64
CA GLY A 99 -12.16 -12.21 0.39
C GLY A 99 -13.28 -12.97 1.13
N PHE A 100 -14.40 -12.30 1.40
CA PHE A 100 -15.58 -12.89 2.02
C PHE A 100 -16.33 -13.86 1.10
N ASP A 101 -16.36 -13.58 -0.22
CA ASP A 101 -17.10 -14.41 -1.18
C ASP A 101 -16.27 -15.59 -1.73
N THR A 102 -14.94 -15.53 -1.64
CA THR A 102 -14.07 -16.54 -2.25
C THR A 102 -13.81 -17.73 -1.32
N GLU A 103 -14.53 -18.82 -1.54
CA GLU A 103 -14.30 -20.11 -0.85
C GLU A 103 -13.16 -20.94 -1.49
N GLY A 104 -12.82 -22.07 -0.87
CA GLY A 104 -11.86 -23.05 -1.40
C GLY A 104 -10.51 -23.10 -0.68
N ILE A 105 -9.52 -23.66 -1.36
CA ILE A 105 -8.15 -23.88 -0.85
C ILE A 105 -7.21 -22.87 -1.51
N LEU A 106 -6.28 -22.29 -0.73
CA LEU A 106 -5.22 -21.43 -1.24
C LEU A 106 -4.26 -22.23 -2.13
N GLU A 107 -3.89 -21.62 -3.26
CA GLU A 107 -2.85 -22.14 -4.14
C GLU A 107 -1.49 -22.18 -3.41
N GLY A 108 -0.55 -23.00 -3.89
CA GLY A 108 0.78 -23.17 -3.27
C GLY A 108 1.01 -24.49 -2.56
N GLY A 109 0.07 -25.45 -2.64
CA GLY A 109 0.30 -26.86 -2.26
C GLY A 109 0.26 -27.17 -0.77
N LEU A 110 -0.06 -26.19 0.09
CA LEU A 110 -0.13 -26.37 1.55
C LEU A 110 -1.52 -26.80 2.06
N ASN A 111 -2.50 -26.99 1.16
CA ASN A 111 -3.89 -27.36 1.48
C ASN A 111 -4.56 -26.44 2.52
N VAL A 112 -4.22 -25.16 2.53
CA VAL A 112 -4.78 -24.18 3.46
C VAL A 112 -6.17 -23.72 2.99
N THR A 113 -7.21 -23.99 3.77
CA THR A 113 -8.57 -23.54 3.47
C THR A 113 -8.73 -22.04 3.71
N ARG A 114 -9.44 -21.35 2.82
CA ARG A 114 -9.85 -19.95 3.00
C ARG A 114 -10.87 -19.85 4.12
N ARG A 115 -10.57 -19.07 5.17
CA ARG A 115 -11.37 -19.03 6.42
C ARG A 115 -12.40 -17.92 6.46
N ALA A 116 -12.13 -16.80 5.78
CA ALA A 116 -12.96 -15.59 5.85
C ALA A 116 -14.46 -15.83 5.51
N PRO A 117 -14.83 -16.60 4.47
CA PRO A 117 -16.25 -16.83 4.14
C PRO A 117 -17.04 -17.51 5.27
N ASN A 118 -16.45 -18.53 5.88
CA ASN A 118 -17.10 -19.27 6.97
C ASN A 118 -17.12 -18.47 8.28
N LEU A 119 -16.08 -17.66 8.53
CA LEU A 119 -16.04 -16.76 9.68
C LEU A 119 -17.14 -15.70 9.58
N LEU A 120 -17.30 -15.05 8.43
CA LEU A 120 -18.34 -14.05 8.22
C LEU A 120 -19.73 -14.62 8.46
N LYS A 121 -20.06 -15.78 7.85
CA LYS A 121 -21.37 -16.46 8.06
C LYS A 121 -21.64 -16.75 9.54
N LYS A 122 -20.60 -17.12 10.30
CA LYS A 122 -20.71 -17.38 11.74
C LYS A 122 -20.99 -16.09 12.52
N LEU A 123 -20.25 -15.02 12.25
CA LEU A 123 -20.43 -13.73 12.91
C LEU A 123 -21.82 -13.15 12.63
N GLU A 124 -22.25 -13.16 11.36
CA GLU A 124 -23.59 -12.68 10.98
C GLU A 124 -24.72 -13.49 11.62
N ALA A 125 -24.56 -14.81 11.75
CA ALA A 125 -25.55 -15.67 12.41
C ALA A 125 -25.64 -15.43 13.92
N ASN A 126 -24.53 -15.06 14.55
CA ASN A 126 -24.42 -14.88 16.00
C ASN A 126 -24.72 -13.44 16.47
N ALA A 127 -24.66 -12.45 15.57
CA ALA A 127 -24.80 -11.03 15.90
C ALA A 127 -26.09 -10.65 16.66
N ALA A 128 -27.16 -11.44 16.54
CA ALA A 128 -28.42 -11.20 17.25
C ALA A 128 -28.54 -11.91 18.62
N VAL A 129 -27.62 -12.81 18.94
CA VAL A 129 -27.72 -13.76 20.07
C VAL A 129 -26.55 -13.61 21.04
N GLU A 130 -25.37 -13.23 20.53
CA GLU A 130 -24.13 -13.16 21.29
C GLU A 130 -23.93 -11.74 21.86
N ASN A 131 -23.63 -11.63 23.16
CA ASN A 131 -23.30 -10.37 23.85
C ASN A 131 -21.88 -10.46 24.41
N ASP A 132 -20.97 -11.12 23.70
CA ASP A 132 -19.57 -11.20 24.09
C ASP A 132 -18.86 -9.89 23.68
N PRO A 133 -18.33 -9.10 24.63
CA PRO A 133 -17.58 -7.89 24.32
C PRO A 133 -16.34 -8.13 23.44
N MET A 134 -15.82 -9.36 23.39
CA MET A 134 -14.67 -9.73 22.58
C MET A 134 -15.01 -10.04 21.12
N GLU A 135 -16.29 -10.12 20.74
CA GLU A 135 -16.70 -10.41 19.36
C GLU A 135 -16.12 -9.41 18.35
N ILE A 136 -15.93 -8.14 18.76
CA ILE A 136 -15.30 -7.09 17.94
C ILE A 136 -13.92 -7.52 17.42
N MET A 137 -13.18 -8.33 18.18
CA MET A 137 -11.86 -8.83 17.77
C MET A 137 -11.94 -9.79 16.58
N ASP A 138 -13.03 -10.53 16.43
CA ASP A 138 -13.22 -11.46 15.31
C ASP A 138 -13.60 -10.73 14.01
N TRP A 139 -14.01 -9.46 14.10
CA TRP A 139 -14.30 -8.58 12.96
C TRP A 139 -13.06 -7.86 12.38
N ILE A 140 -11.90 -7.91 13.08
CA ILE A 140 -10.62 -7.34 12.64
C ILE A 140 -9.83 -8.38 11.84
#